data_AF-A0A1V5MKG9-F1
#
_entry.id   AF-A0A1V5MKG9-F1
#
_cell.length_a   1.000
_cell.length_b   1.000
_cell.length_c   1.000
_cell.angle_alpha   90.00
_cell.angle_beta   90.00
_cell.angle_gamma   90.00
#
_symmetry.space_group_name_H-M   'P 1'
#
loop_
_entity.id
_entity.type
_entity.pdbx_description
1 polymer ?
#
loop_
_entity_poly.entity_id
_entity_poly.type
_entity_poly.pdbx_seq_one_letter_code
_entity_poly.pdbx_strand_id
1 'polypeptide(L)'
;MRAKAALPELEKLLAEDSEDRVRRAAAYAFLNLDPDGFRSRLSASQNDRVSIICLEILARQEREKALPELERLIRSASAPVRLAALAELGSIGGSEAVGILFRLVEETRLDSRLQVEALVRLGELAELDAVERLTKLAEKESDPSTRRLILDTAGRIEKRTNPDRAR
;
A
#
# COMPACT_ATOMS: atom_id res chain seq x y z
N MET A 1 29.25 17.99 -0.51
CA MET A 1 29.74 16.64 -0.15
C MET A 1 29.76 16.31 1.35
N ARG A 2 29.56 17.24 2.30
CA ARG A 2 29.52 16.89 3.75
C ARG A 2 28.24 16.16 4.22
N ALA A 3 27.12 16.33 3.51
CA ALA A 3 25.84 15.79 3.95
C ALA A 3 25.74 14.25 3.81
N LYS A 4 26.39 13.65 2.81
CA LYS A 4 26.44 12.18 2.65
C LYS A 4 27.32 11.48 3.70
N ALA A 5 28.18 12.22 4.42
CA ALA A 5 28.98 11.66 5.50
C ALA A 5 28.11 11.19 6.69
N ALA A 6 26.86 11.66 6.79
CA ALA A 6 25.91 11.24 7.81
C ALA A 6 25.19 9.92 7.48
N LEU A 7 25.25 9.43 6.22
CA LEU A 7 24.48 8.26 5.79
C LEU A 7 24.74 7.01 6.66
N PRO A 8 25.98 6.63 7.02
CA PRO A 8 26.20 5.46 7.87
C PRO A 8 25.55 5.58 9.25
N GLU A 9 25.57 6.78 9.85
CA GLU A 9 24.94 7.01 11.15
C GLU A 9 23.42 7.00 11.04
N LEU A 10 22.85 7.59 9.96
CA LEU A 10 21.40 7.53 9.71
C LEU A 10 20.93 6.10 9.48
N GLU A 11 21.68 5.28 8.74
CA GLU A 11 21.39 3.87 8.55
C GLU A 11 21.41 3.10 9.87
N LYS A 12 22.40 3.37 10.73
CA LYS A 12 22.51 2.79 12.05
C LYS A 12 21.32 3.17 12.93
N LEU A 13 20.98 4.46 13.03
CA LEU A 13 19.84 4.93 13.81
C LEU A 13 18.53 4.32 13.30
N LEU A 14 18.34 4.28 11.98
CA LEU A 14 17.19 3.64 11.36
C LEU A 14 17.10 2.15 11.73
N ALA A 15 18.23 1.43 11.78
CA ALA A 15 18.26 -0.01 12.01
C ALA A 15 18.20 -0.40 13.50
N GLU A 16 18.81 0.37 14.39
CA GLU A 16 19.13 -0.07 15.76
C GLU A 16 18.44 0.72 16.87
N ASP A 17 18.04 1.99 16.62
CA ASP A 17 17.53 2.85 17.69
C ASP A 17 16.25 2.30 18.34
N SER A 18 16.09 2.42 19.65
CA SER A 18 14.90 1.88 20.33
C SER A 18 13.61 2.66 20.03
N GLU A 19 13.74 3.95 19.70
CA GLU A 19 12.63 4.88 19.55
C GLU A 19 12.18 5.03 18.09
N ASP A 20 10.91 4.77 17.80
CA ASP A 20 10.35 4.94 16.45
C ASP A 20 10.48 6.37 15.92
N ARG A 21 10.41 7.35 16.82
CA ARG A 21 10.57 8.76 16.44
C ARG A 21 11.97 9.02 15.88
N VAL A 22 13.00 8.41 16.47
CA VAL A 22 14.39 8.55 16.00
C VAL A 22 14.58 7.80 14.68
N ARG A 23 14.08 6.56 14.58
CA ARG A 23 14.12 5.80 13.32
C ARG A 23 13.45 6.55 12.17
N ARG A 24 12.28 7.14 12.41
CA ARG A 24 11.56 7.94 11.42
C ARG A 24 12.35 9.18 11.02
N ALA A 25 12.91 9.92 11.98
CA ALA A 25 13.74 11.07 11.69
C ALA A 25 14.97 10.69 10.85
N ALA A 26 15.61 9.57 11.17
CA ALA A 26 16.74 9.03 10.42
C ALA A 26 16.33 8.64 8.99
N ALA A 27 15.20 7.95 8.82
CA ALA A 27 14.68 7.58 7.51
C ALA A 27 14.30 8.81 6.66
N TYR A 28 13.66 9.83 7.24
CA TYR A 28 13.37 11.09 6.54
C TYR A 28 14.65 11.78 6.07
N ALA A 29 15.65 11.89 6.94
CA ALA A 29 16.93 12.48 6.59
C ALA A 29 17.66 11.66 5.51
N PHE A 30 17.63 10.33 5.60
CA PHE A 30 18.22 9.43 4.62
C PHE A 30 17.55 9.61 3.25
N LEU A 31 16.22 9.53 3.16
CA LEU A 31 15.49 9.73 1.90
C LEU A 31 15.87 11.07 1.24
N ASN A 32 15.95 12.16 2.00
CA ASN A 32 16.31 13.48 1.46
C ASN A 32 17.76 13.58 0.97
N LEU A 33 18.68 12.81 1.55
CA LEU A 33 20.10 12.85 1.22
C LEU A 33 20.49 11.90 0.09
N ASP A 34 19.80 10.77 -0.01
CA ASP A 34 20.08 9.71 -0.96
C ASP A 34 18.84 8.85 -1.25
N PRO A 35 17.91 9.30 -2.12
CA PRO A 35 16.69 8.57 -2.44
C PRO A 35 16.94 7.16 -3.01
N ASP A 36 17.97 7.02 -3.86
CA ASP A 36 18.31 5.73 -4.47
C ASP A 36 18.89 4.76 -3.43
N GLY A 37 19.76 5.26 -2.55
CA GLY A 37 20.26 4.50 -1.39
C GLY A 37 19.13 4.09 -0.44
N PHE A 38 18.16 4.98 -0.21
CA PHE A 38 16.99 4.71 0.62
C PHE A 38 16.12 3.56 0.05
N ARG A 39 15.80 3.61 -1.25
CA ARG A 39 15.05 2.55 -1.94
C ARG A 39 15.81 1.22 -1.95
N SER A 40 17.12 1.28 -2.12
CA SER A 40 18.01 0.11 -2.01
C SER A 40 17.96 -0.49 -0.60
N ARG A 41 17.98 0.35 0.44
CA ARG A 41 17.89 -0.08 1.85
C ARG A 41 16.55 -0.73 2.17
N LEU A 42 15.44 -0.14 1.72
CA LEU A 42 14.10 -0.72 1.86
C LEU A 42 14.03 -2.08 1.17
N SER A 43 14.61 -2.20 -0.03
CA SER A 43 14.60 -3.45 -0.79
C SER A 43 15.41 -4.56 -0.14
N ALA A 44 16.52 -4.22 0.51
CA ALA A 44 17.40 -5.17 1.21
C ALA A 44 17.03 -5.43 2.68
N SER A 45 16.05 -4.70 3.23
CA SER A 45 15.72 -4.80 4.66
C SER A 45 15.04 -6.12 5.00
N GLN A 46 15.60 -6.85 5.97
CA GLN A 46 14.96 -8.00 6.61
C GLN A 46 14.31 -7.64 7.96
N ASN A 47 14.26 -6.36 8.30
CA ASN A 47 13.61 -5.87 9.50
C ASN A 47 12.27 -5.24 9.12
N ASP A 48 11.18 -5.91 9.49
CA ASP A 48 9.81 -5.47 9.19
C ASP A 48 9.53 -4.04 9.65
N ARG A 49 10.01 -3.67 10.84
CA ARG A 49 9.82 -2.32 11.40
C ARG A 49 10.52 -1.27 10.54
N VAL A 50 11.75 -1.54 10.11
CA VAL A 50 12.49 -0.66 9.20
C VAL A 50 11.78 -0.56 7.85
N SER A 51 11.34 -1.70 7.30
CA SER A 51 10.64 -1.74 6.02
C SER A 51 9.34 -0.94 6.05
N ILE A 52 8.53 -1.10 7.09
CA ILE A 52 7.28 -0.36 7.30
C ILE A 52 7.56 1.14 7.41
N ILE A 53 8.50 1.57 8.27
CA ILE A 53 8.84 2.99 8.42
C ILE A 53 9.29 3.59 7.09
N CYS A 54 10.14 2.89 6.34
CA CYS A 54 10.65 3.39 5.07
C CYS A 54 9.54 3.48 4.02
N LEU A 55 8.65 2.50 3.99
CA LEU A 55 7.51 2.46 3.08
C LEU A 55 6.53 3.61 3.34
N GLU A 56 6.15 3.82 4.60
CA GLU A 56 5.27 4.92 4.99
C GLU A 56 5.88 6.28 4.64
N ILE A 57 7.20 6.44 4.80
CA ILE A 57 7.89 7.69 4.46
C ILE A 57 7.89 7.91 2.94
N LEU A 58 8.19 6.89 2.14
CA LEU A 58 8.13 6.98 0.67
C LEU A 58 6.72 7.32 0.18
N ALA A 59 5.71 6.60 0.67
CA ALA A 59 4.31 6.84 0.30
C ALA A 59 3.87 8.27 0.62
N ARG A 60 4.32 8.84 1.75
CA ARG A 60 4.01 10.21 2.14
C ARG A 60 4.78 11.29 1.38
N GLN A 61 6.07 11.06 1.08
CA GLN A 61 6.93 12.07 0.46
C GLN A 61 6.82 12.08 -1.06
N GLU A 62 6.64 10.92 -1.67
CA GLU A 62 6.77 10.75 -3.12
C GLU A 62 5.51 10.19 -3.79
N ARG A 63 4.49 9.82 -2.99
CA ARG A 63 3.14 9.35 -3.40
C ARG A 63 3.20 8.40 -4.59
N GLU A 64 2.83 8.86 -5.78
CA GLU A 64 2.80 8.08 -7.02
C GLU A 64 4.15 7.40 -7.33
N LYS A 65 5.29 8.03 -7.00
CA LYS A 65 6.62 7.43 -7.22
C LYS A 65 6.96 6.29 -6.25
N ALA A 66 6.13 6.04 -5.24
CA ALA A 66 6.26 4.91 -4.33
C ALA A 66 5.44 3.69 -4.78
N LEU A 67 4.58 3.83 -5.79
CA LEU A 67 3.70 2.75 -6.27
C LEU A 67 4.46 1.49 -6.70
N PRO A 68 5.61 1.57 -7.41
CA PRO A 68 6.37 0.37 -7.77
C PRO A 68 6.89 -0.41 -6.54
N GLU A 69 7.39 0.31 -5.52
CA GLU A 69 7.84 -0.30 -4.27
C GLU A 69 6.70 -0.91 -3.47
N LEU A 70 5.55 -0.24 -3.44
CA LEU A 70 4.33 -0.74 -2.79
C LEU A 70 3.85 -2.03 -3.45
N GLU A 71 3.73 -2.06 -4.78
CA GLU A 71 3.30 -3.25 -5.54
C GLU A 71 4.26 -4.43 -5.32
N ARG A 72 5.57 -4.16 -5.18
CA ARG A 72 6.55 -5.17 -4.81
C ARG A 72 6.34 -5.68 -3.38
N LEU A 73 6.14 -4.79 -2.40
CA LEU A 73 6.07 -5.12 -0.98
C LEU A 73 4.77 -5.80 -0.56
N ILE A 74 3.71 -5.71 -1.36
CA ILE A 74 2.50 -6.54 -1.22
C ILE A 74 2.84 -8.04 -1.31
N ARG A 75 3.94 -8.41 -1.97
CA ARG A 75 4.42 -9.79 -2.08
C ARG A 75 5.55 -10.12 -1.10
N SER A 76 5.76 -9.27 -0.09
CA SER A 76 6.73 -9.53 0.98
C SER A 76 6.42 -10.83 1.73
N ALA A 77 7.45 -11.55 2.17
CA ALA A 77 7.29 -12.71 3.05
C ALA A 77 6.66 -12.31 4.40
N SER A 78 6.89 -11.07 4.87
CA SER A 78 6.33 -10.54 6.10
C SER A 78 4.90 -10.04 5.92
N ALA A 79 3.96 -10.63 6.66
CA ALA A 79 2.56 -10.21 6.66
C ALA A 79 2.37 -8.73 7.10
N PRO A 80 3.01 -8.24 8.18
CA PRO A 80 2.99 -6.82 8.53
C PRO A 80 3.39 -5.89 7.38
N VAL A 81 4.45 -6.24 6.64
CA VAL A 81 4.93 -5.44 5.51
C VAL A 81 3.94 -5.45 4.34
N ARG A 82 3.31 -6.60 4.05
CA ARG A 82 2.27 -6.69 3.00
C ARG A 82 1.07 -5.80 3.32
N LEU A 83 0.60 -5.83 4.57
CA LEU A 83 -0.55 -5.04 5.01
C LEU A 83 -0.24 -3.54 5.00
N ALA A 84 0.97 -3.15 5.43
CA ALA A 84 1.41 -1.76 5.32
C ALA A 84 1.41 -1.28 3.87
N ALA A 85 1.90 -2.09 2.93
CA ALA A 85 1.89 -1.74 1.51
C ALA A 85 0.47 -1.55 0.94
N LEU A 86 -0.48 -2.40 1.33
CA LEU A 86 -1.88 -2.24 0.94
C LEU A 86 -2.53 -0.99 1.55
N ALA A 87 -2.23 -0.71 2.83
CA ALA A 87 -2.73 0.49 3.50
C ALA A 87 -2.22 1.77 2.83
N GLU A 88 -0.93 1.83 2.49
CA GLU A 88 -0.35 2.97 1.79
C GLU A 88 -0.90 3.14 0.37
N LEU A 89 -1.17 2.06 -0.37
CA LEU A 89 -1.88 2.15 -1.66
C LEU A 89 -3.28 2.75 -1.50
N GLY A 90 -4.03 2.31 -0.49
CA GLY A 90 -5.33 2.89 -0.16
C GLY A 90 -5.25 4.34 0.29
N SER A 91 -4.13 4.79 0.86
CA SER A 91 -3.91 6.19 1.26
C SER A 91 -3.48 7.08 0.10
N ILE A 92 -2.66 6.56 -0.82
CA ILE A 92 -2.23 7.28 -2.03
C ILE A 92 -3.44 7.53 -2.94
N GLY A 93 -4.24 6.48 -3.20
CA GLY A 93 -5.39 6.56 -4.10
C GLY A 93 -5.01 6.94 -5.53
N GLY A 94 -5.97 7.50 -6.26
CA GLY A 94 -5.79 7.83 -7.67
C GLY A 94 -5.84 6.60 -8.59
N SER A 95 -5.94 6.86 -9.89
CA SER A 95 -6.23 5.83 -10.91
C SER A 95 -5.18 4.71 -10.94
N GLU A 96 -3.91 5.01 -10.71
CA GLU A 96 -2.85 4.02 -10.72
C GLU A 96 -2.89 3.09 -9.49
N ALA A 97 -3.05 3.64 -8.28
CA ALA A 97 -3.19 2.82 -7.07
C ALA A 97 -4.48 1.97 -7.11
N VAL A 98 -5.59 2.54 -7.56
CA VAL A 98 -6.84 1.82 -7.81
C VAL A 98 -6.61 0.69 -8.83
N GLY A 99 -5.89 0.98 -9.91
CA GLY A 99 -5.49 0.00 -10.91
C GLY A 99 -4.71 -1.17 -10.32
N ILE A 100 -3.74 -0.91 -9.44
CA ILE A 100 -2.98 -1.94 -8.70
C ILE A 100 -3.92 -2.77 -7.82
N LEU A 101 -4.77 -2.13 -7.02
CA LEU A 101 -5.70 -2.82 -6.12
C LEU A 101 -6.64 -3.77 -6.89
N PHE A 102 -7.21 -3.34 -8.03
CA PHE A 102 -8.03 -4.22 -8.87
C PHE A 102 -7.26 -5.43 -9.40
N ARG A 103 -6.01 -5.24 -9.86
CA ARG A 103 -5.17 -6.37 -10.32
C ARG A 103 -4.96 -7.40 -9.21
N LEU A 104 -4.81 -6.95 -7.96
CA LEU A 104 -4.64 -7.86 -6.81
C LEU A 104 -5.90 -8.67 -6.53
N VAL A 105 -7.08 -8.06 -6.62
CA VAL A 105 -8.36 -8.77 -6.45
C VAL A 105 -8.52 -9.85 -7.54
N GLU A 106 -8.11 -9.56 -8.77
CA GLU A 106 -8.19 -10.47 -9.91
C GLU A 106 -7.09 -11.56 -9.92
N GLU A 107 -6.07 -11.45 -9.08
CA GLU A 107 -4.91 -12.35 -9.08
C GLU A 107 -5.24 -13.70 -8.44
N THR A 108 -5.55 -14.71 -9.25
CA THR A 108 -6.01 -16.04 -8.81
C THR A 108 -5.07 -16.76 -7.84
N ARG A 109 -3.76 -16.48 -7.88
CA ARG A 109 -2.75 -17.13 -7.02
C ARG A 109 -2.40 -16.32 -5.78
N LEU A 110 -2.97 -15.14 -5.61
CA LEU A 110 -2.74 -14.31 -4.44
C LEU A 110 -3.45 -14.91 -3.22
N ASP A 111 -2.87 -14.72 -2.03
CA ASP A 111 -3.54 -15.04 -0.77
C ASP A 111 -4.90 -14.33 -0.70
N SER A 112 -5.97 -15.09 -0.43
CA SER A 112 -7.33 -14.57 -0.36
C SER A 112 -7.49 -13.46 0.69
N ARG A 113 -6.68 -13.46 1.75
CA ARG A 113 -6.66 -12.37 2.73
C ARG A 113 -6.16 -11.06 2.12
N LEU A 114 -5.19 -11.11 1.20
CA LEU A 114 -4.70 -9.93 0.50
C LEU A 114 -5.71 -9.42 -0.53
N GLN A 115 -6.44 -10.32 -1.19
CA GLN A 115 -7.54 -9.95 -2.08
C GLN A 115 -8.67 -9.24 -1.32
N VAL A 116 -9.05 -9.78 -0.16
CA VAL A 116 -10.04 -9.17 0.75
C VAL A 116 -9.57 -7.79 1.19
N GLU A 117 -8.30 -7.66 1.60
CA GLU A 117 -7.72 -6.40 2.01
C GLU A 117 -7.70 -5.38 0.86
N ALA A 118 -7.36 -5.79 -0.37
CA ALA A 118 -7.43 -4.94 -1.55
C ALA A 118 -8.86 -4.45 -1.83
N LEU A 119 -9.87 -5.32 -1.66
CA LEU A 119 -11.29 -4.93 -1.75
C LEU A 119 -11.69 -3.91 -0.67
N VAL A 120 -11.19 -4.07 0.56
CA VAL A 120 -11.41 -3.08 1.63
C VAL A 120 -10.85 -1.72 1.22
N ARG A 121 -9.62 -1.67 0.70
CA ARG A 121 -8.99 -0.41 0.25
C ARG A 121 -9.74 0.23 -0.92
N LEU A 122 -10.22 -0.56 -1.88
CA LEU A 122 -11.10 -0.06 -2.95
C LEU A 122 -12.40 0.55 -2.39
N GLY A 123 -13.01 -0.11 -1.41
CA GLY A 123 -14.22 0.38 -0.73
C GLY A 123 -14.01 1.68 0.05
N GLU A 124 -12.83 1.87 0.64
CA GLU A 124 -12.46 3.09 1.37
C GLU A 124 -12.21 4.28 0.43
N LEU A 125 -11.51 4.03 -0.68
CA LEU A 125 -11.25 5.02 -1.74
C LEU A 125 -12.56 5.51 -2.37
N ALA A 126 -13.52 4.60 -2.59
CA ALA A 126 -14.86 4.90 -3.07
C ALA A 126 -14.90 5.74 -4.36
N GLU A 127 -14.07 5.39 -5.33
CA GLU A 127 -14.10 6.01 -6.66
C GLU A 127 -15.37 5.62 -7.42
N LEU A 128 -15.96 6.58 -8.13
CA LEU A 128 -17.25 6.41 -8.83
C LEU A 128 -17.22 5.29 -9.88
N ASP A 129 -16.11 5.14 -10.59
CA ASP A 129 -15.91 4.13 -11.63
C ASP A 129 -15.67 2.72 -11.05
N ALA A 130 -15.36 2.61 -9.75
CA ALA A 130 -15.12 1.34 -9.10
C ALA A 130 -16.39 0.47 -9.01
N VAL A 131 -17.58 1.07 -8.92
CA VAL A 131 -18.85 0.32 -8.84
C VAL A 131 -19.04 -0.54 -10.09
N GLU A 132 -18.98 0.06 -11.28
CA GLU A 132 -19.16 -0.66 -12.54
C GLU A 132 -18.10 -1.76 -12.71
N ARG A 133 -16.85 -1.44 -12.35
CA ARG A 133 -15.74 -2.39 -12.48
C ARG A 133 -15.87 -3.57 -11.52
N LEU A 134 -16.28 -3.34 -10.27
CA LEU A 134 -16.55 -4.39 -9.30
C LEU A 134 -17.76 -5.24 -9.70
N THR A 135 -18.82 -4.65 -10.26
CA THR A 135 -19.97 -5.42 -10.77
C THR A 135 -19.55 -6.37 -11.90
N LYS A 136 -18.79 -5.87 -12.88
CA LYS A 136 -18.24 -6.71 -13.97
C LYS A 136 -17.29 -7.80 -13.47
N LEU A 137 -16.54 -7.52 -12.39
CA LEU A 137 -15.68 -8.51 -11.76
C LEU A 137 -16.51 -9.61 -11.07
N ALA A 138 -17.57 -9.24 -10.34
CA ALA A 138 -18.46 -10.17 -9.68
C ALA A 138 -19.18 -11.13 -10.65
N GLU A 139 -19.49 -10.69 -11.87
CA GLU A 139 -20.08 -11.53 -12.93
C GLU A 139 -19.17 -12.70 -13.35
N LYS A 140 -17.85 -12.50 -13.26
CA LYS A 140 -16.84 -13.49 -13.64
C LYS A 140 -16.36 -14.32 -12.44
N GLU A 141 -16.70 -13.92 -11.21
CA GLU A 141 -16.26 -14.58 -10.00
C GLU A 141 -17.08 -15.85 -9.72
N SER A 142 -16.37 -16.98 -9.76
CA SER A 142 -16.94 -18.30 -9.53
C SER A 142 -17.20 -18.58 -8.05
N ASP A 143 -16.30 -18.13 -7.16
CA ASP A 143 -16.42 -18.36 -5.72
C ASP A 143 -17.54 -17.48 -5.12
N PRO A 144 -18.62 -18.08 -4.57
CA PRO A 144 -19.74 -17.31 -4.05
C PRO A 144 -19.38 -16.35 -2.91
N SER A 145 -18.37 -16.71 -2.09
CA SER A 145 -17.95 -15.89 -0.95
C SER A 145 -17.23 -14.63 -1.43
N THR A 146 -16.31 -14.77 -2.37
CA THR A 146 -15.58 -13.69 -3.01
C THR A 146 -16.51 -12.82 -3.84
N ARG A 147 -17.41 -13.42 -4.62
CA ARG A 147 -18.44 -12.70 -5.38
C ARG A 147 -19.29 -11.81 -4.48
N ARG A 148 -19.76 -12.34 -3.34
CA ARG A 148 -20.53 -11.57 -2.36
C ARG A 148 -19.72 -10.40 -1.81
N LEU A 149 -18.45 -10.62 -1.47
CA LEU A 149 -17.59 -9.55 -0.95
C LEU A 149 -17.37 -8.43 -1.98
N ILE A 150 -17.18 -8.77 -3.25
CA ILE A 150 -17.05 -7.80 -4.35
C ILE A 150 -18.33 -6.96 -4.47
N LEU A 151 -19.50 -7.61 -4.47
CA LEU A 151 -20.80 -6.92 -4.55
C LEU A 151 -21.09 -6.06 -3.31
N ASP A 152 -20.77 -6.55 -2.11
CA ASP A 152 -20.88 -5.78 -0.87
C ASP A 152 -19.99 -4.54 -0.92
N THR A 153 -18.78 -4.68 -1.47
CA THR A 153 -17.84 -3.56 -1.67
C THR A 153 -18.43 -2.54 -2.66
N ALA A 154 -18.94 -2.98 -3.81
CA ALA A 154 -19.61 -2.11 -4.78
C ALA A 154 -20.79 -1.36 -4.15
N GLY A 155 -21.62 -2.05 -3.37
CA GLY A 155 -22.75 -1.45 -2.66
C GLY A 155 -22.33 -0.44 -1.59
N ARG A 156 -21.20 -0.64 -0.90
CA ARG A 156 -20.63 0.35 0.03
C ARG A 156 -20.15 1.60 -0.71
N ILE A 157 -19.50 1.43 -1.86
CA ILE A 157 -19.05 2.55 -2.68
C ILE A 157 -20.26 3.35 -3.18
N GLU A 158 -21.27 2.70 -3.76
CA GLU A 158 -22.50 3.38 -4.24
C GLU A 158 -23.19 4.16 -3.12
N LYS A 159 -23.30 3.60 -1.90
CA LYS A 159 -23.88 4.33 -0.76
C LYS A 159 -23.07 5.56 -0.35
N ARG A 160 -21.75 5.52 -0.51
CA ARG A 160 -20.85 6.64 -0.16
C ARG A 160 -20.84 7.72 -1.24
N THR A 161 -20.88 7.32 -2.51
CA THR A 161 -20.82 8.24 -3.65
C THR A 161 -22.20 8.78 -4.04
N ASN A 162 -23.28 8.07 -3.68
CA ASN A 162 -24.64 8.39 -4.08
C ASN A 162 -25.68 8.13 -2.96
N PRO A 163 -25.62 8.91 -1.86
CA PRO A 163 -26.44 8.66 -0.67
C PRO A 163 -27.95 8.79 -0.92
N ASP A 164 -28.36 9.55 -1.94
CA ASP A 164 -29.78 9.80 -2.25
C ASP A 164 -30.46 8.65 -2.99
N ARG A 165 -29.71 7.73 -3.61
CA ARG A 165 -30.27 6.53 -4.28
C ARG A 165 -30.52 5.34 -3.35
N ALA A 166 -30.09 5.42 -2.09
CA ALA A 166 -30.19 4.33 -1.12
C ALA A 166 -31.46 4.37 -0.24
N ARG A 167 -32.40 5.27 -0.53
CA ARG A 167 -33.73 5.39 0.11
C ARG A 167 -34.82 4.84 -0.81
#